data_AF-A0A956C354-F1
#
_entry.id   AF-A0A956C354-F1
#
_cell.length_a   1.000
_cell.length_b   1.000
_cell.length_c   1.000
_cell.angle_alpha   90.00
_cell.angle_beta   90.00
_cell.angle_gamma   90.00
#
_symmetry.space_group_name_H-M   'P 1'
#
loop_
_entity.id
_entity.type
_entity.pdbx_description
1 polymer ?
#
loop_
_entity_poly.entity_id
_entity_poly.type
_entity_poly.pdbx_seq_one_letter_code
_entity_poly.pdbx_strand_id
1 'polypeptide(L)'
;MHFTSINTRRLRADIASLASECTDLKRALRQTWTHPMADEQRRLSRRRRHLTELHVLLASLRGRLHVTRPPRDLADWDRAEWHARIAARVGIEYALAAEPLEALS
;
A
#
# COMPACT_ATOMS: atom_id res chain seq x y z
N MET A 1 10.05 16.32 -6.89
CA MET A 1 9.22 15.53 -7.84
C MET A 1 7.77 15.95 -7.65
N HIS A 2 7.19 16.66 -8.63
CA HIS A 2 5.77 16.98 -8.64
C HIS A 2 5.01 15.79 -9.26
N PHE A 3 4.50 14.89 -8.41
CA PHE A 3 3.54 13.87 -8.84
C PHE A 3 2.17 14.55 -8.94
N THR A 4 1.93 15.33 -10.00
CA THR A 4 0.85 16.33 -9.96
C THR A 4 -0.54 15.70 -9.89
N SER A 5 -0.70 14.43 -10.27
CA SER A 5 -1.96 13.70 -10.07
C SER A 5 -1.74 12.20 -9.83
N ILE A 6 -2.30 11.66 -8.74
CA ILE A 6 -2.36 10.22 -8.45
C ILE A 6 -3.71 9.66 -8.91
N ASN A 7 -3.70 8.50 -9.58
CA ASN A 7 -4.90 7.76 -9.96
C ASN A 7 -5.56 7.12 -8.72
N THR A 8 -6.29 7.92 -7.97
CA THR A 8 -6.94 7.49 -6.72
C THR A 8 -8.01 6.43 -6.95
N ARG A 9 -8.63 6.37 -8.14
CA ARG A 9 -9.59 5.32 -8.51
C ARG A 9 -8.90 3.96 -8.55
N ARG A 10 -7.79 3.85 -9.29
CA ARG A 10 -6.99 2.61 -9.35
C ARG A 10 -6.47 2.22 -7.97
N LEU A 11 -5.92 3.18 -7.22
CA LEU A 11 -5.44 2.95 -5.86
C LEU A 11 -6.51 2.34 -4.95
N ARG A 12 -7.75 2.85 -4.99
CA ARG A 12 -8.86 2.31 -4.18
C ARG A 12 -9.28 0.92 -4.63
N ALA A 13 -9.29 0.66 -5.93
CA ALA A 13 -9.60 -0.67 -6.46
C ALA A 13 -8.57 -1.71 -6.01
N ASP A 14 -7.27 -1.36 -6.07
CA ASP A 14 -6.19 -2.26 -5.65
C ASP A 14 -6.22 -2.50 -4.14
N ILE A 15 -6.52 -1.47 -3.33
CA ILE A 15 -6.73 -1.63 -1.88
C ILE A 15 -7.86 -2.62 -1.61
N ALA A 16 -9.00 -2.50 -2.29
CA ALA A 16 -10.14 -3.40 -2.11
C ALA A 16 -9.79 -4.84 -2.51
N SER A 17 -9.13 -5.02 -3.65
CA SER A 17 -8.66 -6.32 -4.13
C SER A 17 -7.71 -7.00 -3.13
N LEU A 18 -6.67 -6.28 -2.68
CA LEU A 18 -5.70 -6.79 -1.71
C LEU A 18 -6.31 -7.08 -0.34
N ALA A 19 -7.31 -6.31 0.09
CA ALA A 19 -8.04 -6.56 1.31
C ALA A 19 -8.87 -7.87 1.23
N SER A 20 -9.47 -8.13 0.07
CA SER A 20 -10.13 -9.41 -0.22
C SER A 20 -9.13 -10.56 -0.16
N GLU A 21 -8.00 -10.47 -0.87
CA GLU A 21 -6.94 -11.49 -0.84
C GLU A 21 -6.45 -11.77 0.59
N CYS A 22 -6.27 -10.73 1.40
CA CYS A 22 -5.86 -10.90 2.81
C CYS A 22 -6.93 -11.63 3.62
N THR A 23 -8.21 -11.40 3.33
CA THR A 23 -9.33 -12.07 4.01
C THR A 23 -9.40 -13.54 3.63
N ASP A 24 -9.25 -13.85 2.34
CA ASP A 24 -9.23 -15.22 1.85
C ASP A 24 -8.04 -16.01 2.39
N LEU A 25 -6.84 -15.41 2.38
CA LEU A 25 -5.66 -16.03 3.00
C LEU A 25 -5.87 -16.28 4.49
N LYS A 26 -6.40 -15.31 5.24
CA LYS A 26 -6.72 -15.52 6.66
C LYS A 26 -7.75 -16.62 6.87
N ARG A 27 -8.74 -16.75 5.98
CA ARG A 27 -9.74 -17.81 6.04
C ARG A 27 -9.09 -19.17 5.86
N ALA A 28 -8.25 -19.34 4.84
CA ALA A 28 -7.50 -20.58 4.63
C ALA A 28 -6.61 -20.93 5.83
N LEU A 29 -5.86 -19.96 6.36
CA LEU A 29 -4.98 -20.16 7.52
C LEU A 29 -5.73 -20.54 8.81
N ARG A 30 -7.04 -20.30 8.90
CA ARG A 30 -7.89 -20.62 10.05
C ARG A 30 -8.56 -21.98 9.97
N GLN A 31 -8.47 -22.67 8.83
CA GLN A 31 -9.04 -24.01 8.66
C GLN A 31 -8.12 -25.06 9.29
N THR A 32 -8.57 -26.33 9.34
CA THR A 32 -7.70 -27.45 9.70
C THR A 32 -6.66 -27.67 8.60
N TRP A 33 -5.39 -27.79 8.98
CA TRP A 33 -4.30 -27.83 8.02
C TRP A 33 -4.07 -29.25 7.55
N THR A 34 -4.01 -29.42 6.23
CA THR A 34 -3.67 -30.70 5.58
C THR A 34 -2.30 -30.65 4.90
N HIS A 35 -1.63 -29.50 4.95
CA HIS A 35 -0.34 -29.23 4.32
C HIS A 35 0.41 -28.12 5.11
N PRO A 36 1.73 -27.97 4.91
CA PRO A 36 2.51 -26.90 5.54
C PRO A 36 2.03 -25.52 5.09
N MET A 37 1.82 -24.59 6.03
CA MET A 37 1.25 -23.26 5.74
C MET A 37 2.24 -22.09 5.75
N ALA A 38 3.54 -22.39 5.80
CA ALA A 38 4.57 -21.37 5.88
C ALA A 38 4.49 -20.38 4.70
N ASP A 39 4.13 -20.87 3.51
CA ASP A 39 4.05 -20.06 2.31
C ASP A 39 2.81 -19.16 2.29
N GLU A 40 1.67 -19.63 2.77
CA GLU A 40 0.44 -18.86 2.95
C GLU A 40 0.65 -17.76 3.99
N GLN A 41 1.36 -18.05 5.09
CA GLN A 41 1.70 -17.07 6.12
C GLN A 41 2.64 -15.99 5.58
N ARG A 42 3.66 -16.38 4.80
CA ARG A 42 4.56 -15.45 4.10
C ARG A 42 3.78 -14.60 3.10
N ARG A 43 2.88 -15.22 2.32
CA ARG A 43 2.02 -14.51 1.36
C ARG A 43 1.13 -13.50 2.05
N LEU A 44 0.45 -13.89 3.13
CA LEU A 44 -0.38 -12.97 3.93
C LEU A 44 0.46 -11.80 4.46
N SER A 45 1.65 -12.07 4.98
CA SER A 45 2.54 -11.04 5.53
C SER A 45 2.96 -10.03 4.45
N ARG A 46 3.35 -10.51 3.26
CA ARG A 46 3.68 -9.65 2.10
C ARG A 46 2.48 -8.81 1.66
N ARG A 47 1.29 -9.43 1.53
CA ARG A 47 0.06 -8.74 1.12
C ARG A 47 -0.38 -7.67 2.13
N ARG A 48 -0.30 -7.95 3.43
CA ARG A 48 -0.60 -6.97 4.49
C ARG A 48 0.37 -5.80 4.50
N ARG A 49 1.66 -6.06 4.27
CA ARG A 49 2.67 -4.99 4.13
C ARG A 49 2.31 -4.09 2.96
N HIS A 50 2.07 -4.66 1.79
CA HIS A 50 1.71 -3.89 0.61
C HIS A 50 0.41 -3.09 0.81
N LEU A 51 -0.62 -3.71 1.40
CA LEU A 51 -1.87 -3.02 1.75
C LEU A 51 -1.65 -1.84 2.69
N THR A 52 -0.73 -1.96 3.65
CA THR A 52 -0.34 -0.85 4.56
C THR A 52 0.32 0.28 3.78
N GLU A 53 1.22 -0.05 2.85
CA GLU A 53 1.90 0.91 2.00
C GLU A 53 0.92 1.70 1.11
N LEU A 54 -0.10 1.04 0.54
CA LEU A 54 -1.17 1.72 -0.21
C LEU A 54 -2.02 2.65 0.67
N HIS A 55 -2.33 2.25 1.91
CA HIS A 55 -3.03 3.11 2.86
C HIS A 55 -2.18 4.29 3.32
N VAL A 56 -0.86 4.12 3.41
CA VAL A 56 0.08 5.22 3.65
C VAL A 56 -0.04 6.24 2.52
N LEU A 57 0.05 5.82 1.25
CA LEU A 57 -0.15 6.73 0.12
C LEU A 57 -1.52 7.43 0.19
N LEU A 58 -2.60 6.68 0.40
CA LEU A 58 -3.96 7.24 0.46
C LEU A 58 -4.13 8.24 1.62
N ALA A 59 -3.49 8.01 2.76
CA ALA A 59 -3.50 8.94 3.89
C ALA A 59 -2.65 10.18 3.60
N SER A 60 -1.47 10.02 3.00
CA SER A 60 -0.58 11.12 2.63
C SER A 60 -1.24 12.08 1.64
N LEU A 61 -2.03 11.57 0.68
CA LEU A 61 -2.84 12.41 -0.23
C LEU A 61 -3.87 13.29 0.48
N ARG A 62 -4.18 12.98 1.75
CA ARG A 62 -5.10 13.75 2.60
C ARG A 62 -4.36 14.52 3.71
N GLY A 63 -3.03 14.60 3.65
CA GLY A 63 -2.21 15.22 4.70
C GLY A 63 -2.23 14.47 6.04
N ARG A 64 -2.50 13.15 6.03
CA ARG A 64 -2.58 12.31 7.24
C ARG A 64 -1.50 11.24 7.28
N LEU A 65 -1.21 10.74 8.48
CA LEU A 65 -0.26 9.65 8.72
C LEU A 65 -1.01 8.38 9.15
N HIS A 66 -0.98 7.34 8.32
CA HIS A 66 -1.74 6.10 8.52
C HIS A 66 -1.21 5.25 9.68
N VAL A 67 0.11 5.05 9.75
CA VAL A 67 0.75 4.19 10.75
C VAL A 67 1.09 5.02 11.99
N THR A 68 0.69 4.54 13.17
CA THR A 68 0.86 5.24 14.47
C THR A 68 1.94 4.64 15.36
N ARG A 69 2.41 3.42 15.07
CA ARG A 69 3.43 2.71 15.83
C ARG A 69 4.60 2.34 14.93
N PRO A 70 5.84 2.33 15.44
CA PRO A 70 6.99 1.96 14.64
C PRO A 70 6.85 0.52 14.12
N PRO A 71 7.24 0.26 12.87
CA PRO A 71 7.49 -1.10 12.42
C PRO A 71 8.51 -1.77 13.34
N ARG A 72 8.35 -3.07 13.61
CA ARG A 72 9.08 -3.81 14.66
C ARG A 72 10.61 -3.74 14.55
N ASP A 73 11.14 -3.45 13.36
CA ASP A 73 12.57 -3.51 13.05
C ASP A 73 13.19 -2.12 12.78
N LEU A 74 12.55 -1.03 13.24
CA LEU A 74 13.05 0.34 13.09
C LEU A 74 13.26 1.00 14.46
N ALA A 75 14.52 1.16 14.86
CA ALA A 75 14.91 1.81 16.12
C ALA A 75 14.66 3.32 16.08
N ASP A 76 15.15 4.01 15.03
CA ASP A 76 15.05 5.46 14.88
C ASP A 76 13.95 5.82 13.87
N TRP A 77 12.69 5.62 14.29
CA TRP A 77 11.53 5.84 13.41
C TRP A 77 11.06 7.30 13.41
N ASP A 78 11.51 8.09 12.43
CA ASP A 78 10.80 9.30 12.05
C ASP A 78 9.52 8.93 11.30
N ARG A 79 8.38 9.17 11.94
CA ARG A 79 7.07 8.85 11.39
C ARG A 79 6.80 9.62 10.10
N ALA A 80 7.11 10.91 10.03
CA ALA A 80 6.80 11.75 8.87
C ALA A 80 7.68 11.38 7.68
N GLU A 81 8.99 11.26 7.90
CA GLU A 81 9.96 10.86 6.87
C GLU A 81 9.64 9.47 6.32
N TRP A 82 9.32 8.51 7.20
CA TRP A 82 8.95 7.17 6.78
C TRP A 82 7.70 7.17 5.88
N HIS A 83 6.66 7.93 6.23
CA HIS A 83 5.45 8.03 5.40
C HIS A 83 5.76 8.70 4.06
N ALA A 84 6.54 9.79 4.06
CA ALA A 84 6.93 10.48 2.83
C ALA A 84 7.69 9.55 1.87
N ARG A 85 8.66 8.78 2.39
CA ARG A 85 9.42 7.79 1.60
C ARG A 85 8.54 6.70 1.01
N ILE A 86 7.62 6.15 1.81
CA ILE A 86 6.69 5.10 1.34
C ILE A 86 5.73 5.67 0.30
N ALA A 87 5.12 6.82 0.56
CA ALA A 87 4.20 7.47 -0.36
C ALA A 87 4.88 7.83 -1.69
N ALA A 88 6.11 8.35 -1.65
CA ALA A 88 6.89 8.65 -2.86
C ALA A 88 7.17 7.39 -3.68
N ARG A 89 7.64 6.30 -3.04
CA ARG A 89 7.94 5.04 -3.72
C ARG A 89 6.69 4.41 -4.35
N VAL A 90 5.61 4.30 -3.59
CA VAL A 90 4.36 3.67 -4.05
C VAL A 90 3.64 4.56 -5.06
N GLY A 91 3.71 5.88 -4.89
CA GLY A 91 3.07 6.86 -5.77
C GLY A 91 3.51 6.76 -7.22
N ILE A 92 4.73 6.29 -7.49
CA ILE A 92 5.24 6.04 -8.85
C ILE A 92 4.29 5.15 -9.66
N GLU A 93 3.78 4.07 -9.07
CA GLU A 93 2.89 3.12 -9.75
C GLU A 93 1.52 3.72 -10.10
N TYR A 94 1.09 4.71 -9.33
CA TYR A 94 -0.22 5.34 -9.45
C TYR A 94 -0.16 6.73 -10.06
N ALA A 95 1.01 7.19 -10.52
CA ALA A 95 1.13 8.47 -11.20
C ALA A 95 0.27 8.43 -12.47
N LEU A 96 -0.61 9.42 -12.64
CA LEU A 96 -1.24 9.65 -13.93
C LEU A 96 -0.16 10.15 -14.87
N ALA A 97 -0.12 9.62 -16.10
CA ALA A 97 0.68 10.22 -17.14
C ALA A 97 0.25 11.68 -17.28
N ALA A 98 1.21 12.59 -17.33
CA ALA A 98 0.89 13.96 -17.68
C ALA A 98 0.39 13.95 -19.13
N GLU A 99 -0.87 14.34 -19.35
CA GLU A 99 -1.37 14.60 -20.70
C GLU A 99 -0.47 15.68 -21.34
N PRO A 100 0.03 15.49 -22.58
CA PRO A 100 0.80 16.51 -23.25
C PRO A 100 -0.07 17.76 -23.45
N LEU A 101 0.49 18.92 -23.11
CA LEU A 101 -0.14 20.25 -23.17
C LEU A 101 -0.54 20.72 -24.59
N GLU A 102 -0.36 19.88 -25.63
CA GLU A 102 -0.55 20.25 -27.03
C GLU A 102 -2.01 20.19 -27.52
N ALA A 103 -2.97 19.77 -26.68
CA ALA A 103 -4.36 19.59 -27.10
C ALA A 103 -5.26 20.86 -26.99
N LEU A 104 -4.69 22.05 -26.81
CA LEU A 104 -5.44 23.31 -26.61
C LEU A 104 -4.98 24.47 -27.51
N SER A 105 -4.45 24.19 -28.70
CA SER A 105 -4.23 25.24 -29.72
C SER A 105 -5.25 25.20 -30.84
#